data_AF-A0A522U693-F1
#
_entry.id   AF-A0A522U693-F1
#
_cell.length_a   1.000
_cell.length_b   1.000
_cell.length_c   1.000
_cell.angle_alpha   90.00
_cell.angle_beta   90.00
_cell.angle_gamma   90.00
#
_symmetry.space_group_name_H-M   'P 1'
#
loop_
_entity.id
_entity.type
_entity.pdbx_description
1 polymer ?
#
loop_
_entity_poly.entity_id
_entity_poly.type
_entity_poly.pdbx_seq_one_letter_code
_entity_poly.pdbx_strand_id
1 'polypeptide(L)'
;MVSYTNGNGAQVQWAYNLRNLPTTITYPGNLNVSRGYDAAGRWTSVQDWNGNQTSFGYDANSNLTTETLPTASGVVDTSTFDNADRLSAIKVTKGLVPLFTANYTRDAANQLTSDSSASTGAGSYKYTPLNQLCYAGAANLTACSSPPPSSITYKYDAADNLTQTGSTQQVFNNADELCWTASTSGTCSTPPTGATTYQYDTRGNRTSVTPATGQAQTLTYDQANRLTKYAAASTTSYGYNADGLRMSKTATATTQFVWDMAAGLPLLLKDGTTAYVYGPGGLPLEQISGSATYYLHHDQLGSTRLVTDSSGTGQATYTFDPYGNLVASTGALTNPFRFAGQYLDPESDLYYLRARYYDPGTGQFMSRDPMVRITRQAYTYAGDTPLNGTDPAGLAWWNQAAAAVVGGVGAFVGNAVDNLHSSNPALVALGVAESVVIAAPIAGVIFVAGGGAAVAAGIEAVSGAIAATSEAAAVYGPLGGIYTARVLAQMSQDDYHGFPTLMDSMVNESDATAGVGADGQAYTYVNLPGFINGCSGTYQWVINGAGEITHRFFAPGT
;
A
#
# COMPACT_ATOMS: atom_id res chain seq x y z
N MET A 1 7.97 7.34 26.26
CA MET A 1 6.59 7.45 25.76
C MET A 1 6.58 8.55 24.71
N VAL A 2 6.06 8.26 23.52
CA VAL A 2 5.93 9.23 22.42
C VAL A 2 4.45 9.56 22.27
N SER A 3 4.10 10.78 21.88
CA SER A 3 2.69 11.16 21.68
C SER A 3 2.51 12.06 20.47
N TYR A 4 1.34 11.95 19.84
CA TYR A 4 0.88 12.80 18.76
C TYR A 4 -0.52 13.32 19.11
N THR A 5 -0.74 14.63 18.94
CA THR A 5 -2.06 15.24 19.09
C THR A 5 -2.47 15.82 17.75
N ASN A 6 -3.62 15.37 17.23
CA ASN A 6 -4.12 15.86 15.94
C ASN A 6 -4.76 17.26 16.08
N GLY A 7 -5.10 17.88 14.95
CA GLY A 7 -5.70 19.22 14.92
C GLY A 7 -7.07 19.33 15.62
N ASN A 8 -7.72 18.21 15.94
CA ASN A 8 -8.97 18.14 16.71
C ASN A 8 -8.73 17.86 18.21
N GLY A 9 -7.47 17.89 18.68
CA GLY A 9 -7.09 17.66 20.06
C GLY A 9 -7.09 16.18 20.50
N ALA A 10 -7.36 15.24 19.59
CA ALA A 10 -7.27 13.81 19.89
C ALA A 10 -5.80 13.40 19.99
N GLN A 11 -5.42 12.84 21.15
CA GLN A 11 -4.07 12.37 21.42
C GLN A 11 -3.96 10.86 21.29
N VAL A 12 -2.89 10.42 20.62
CA VAL A 12 -2.43 9.03 20.57
C VAL A 12 -1.05 8.96 21.22
N GLN A 13 -0.80 7.94 22.03
CA GLN A 13 0.48 7.75 22.71
C GLN A 13 1.03 6.34 22.47
N TRP A 14 2.35 6.21 22.43
CA TRP A 14 3.04 4.94 22.26
C TRP A 14 4.07 4.72 23.36
N ALA A 15 4.07 3.52 23.91
CA ALA A 15 5.13 2.98 24.76
C ALA A 15 5.88 1.90 23.98
N TYR A 16 7.19 1.79 24.23
CA TYR A 16 8.09 0.89 23.52
C TYR A 16 8.91 0.07 24.50
N ASN A 17 9.32 -1.12 24.09
CA ASN A 17 10.35 -1.89 24.80
C ASN A 17 11.77 -1.45 24.38
N LEU A 18 12.80 -2.07 24.97
CA LEU A 18 14.21 -1.78 24.67
C LEU A 18 14.64 -2.13 23.23
N ARG A 19 13.82 -2.87 22.48
CA ARG A 19 14.01 -3.17 21.05
C ARG A 19 13.27 -2.17 20.14
N ASN A 20 12.74 -1.08 20.69
CA ASN A 20 11.91 -0.09 19.99
C ASN A 20 10.64 -0.68 19.34
N LEU A 21 10.11 -1.79 19.87
CA LEU A 21 8.82 -2.34 19.43
C LEU A 21 7.69 -1.71 20.26
N PRO A 22 6.59 -1.23 19.63
CA PRO A 22 5.47 -0.62 20.35
C PRO A 22 4.72 -1.63 21.24
N THR A 23 4.86 -1.54 22.55
CA THR A 23 4.18 -2.43 23.51
C THR A 23 2.80 -1.96 23.91
N THR A 24 2.53 -0.66 23.78
CA THR A 24 1.22 -0.09 24.11
C THR A 24 0.94 1.09 23.20
N ILE A 25 -0.30 1.14 22.69
CA ILE A 25 -0.86 2.32 22.01
C ILE A 25 -2.05 2.79 22.84
N THR A 26 -2.03 4.04 23.27
CA THR A 26 -3.13 4.66 24.00
C THR A 26 -3.93 5.52 23.04
N TYR A 27 -5.15 5.12 22.75
CA TYR A 27 -6.09 5.87 21.90
C TYR A 27 -6.77 6.98 22.72
N PRO A 28 -7.43 7.96 22.08
CA PRO A 28 -8.16 9.01 22.78
C PRO A 28 -9.19 8.45 23.77
N GLY A 29 -9.19 9.01 24.99
CA GLY A 29 -10.00 8.51 26.11
C GLY A 29 -9.28 7.52 27.03
N ASN A 30 -7.95 7.44 26.96
CA ASN A 30 -7.11 6.51 27.74
C ASN A 30 -7.44 5.04 27.46
N LEU A 31 -7.81 4.74 26.22
CA LEU A 31 -8.15 3.41 25.76
C LEU A 31 -6.85 2.71 25.32
N ASN A 32 -6.33 1.82 26.17
CA ASN A 32 -5.05 1.18 25.94
C ASN A 32 -5.19 -0.10 25.11
N VAL A 33 -4.36 -0.23 24.08
CA VAL A 33 -4.13 -1.46 23.32
C VAL A 33 -2.72 -1.94 23.61
N SER A 34 -2.56 -3.13 24.15
CA SER A 34 -1.25 -3.71 24.47
C SER A 34 -0.84 -4.79 23.47
N ARG A 35 0.47 -4.94 23.24
CA ARG A 35 1.04 -5.92 22.30
C ARG A 35 2.11 -6.78 22.97
N GLY A 36 2.02 -8.08 22.76
CA GLY A 36 3.03 -9.07 23.13
C GLY A 36 3.97 -9.37 21.96
N TYR A 37 5.23 -9.70 22.27
CA TYR A 37 6.24 -10.03 21.26
C TYR A 37 7.04 -11.27 21.66
N ASP A 38 7.43 -12.08 20.69
CA ASP A 38 8.42 -13.14 20.88
C ASP A 38 9.86 -12.62 20.76
N ALA A 39 10.84 -13.52 20.90
CA ALA A 39 12.26 -13.20 20.76
C ALA A 39 12.63 -12.71 19.35
N ALA A 40 11.92 -13.13 18.30
CA ALA A 40 12.11 -12.68 16.93
C ALA A 40 11.42 -11.31 16.64
N GLY A 41 10.67 -10.76 17.59
CA GLY A 41 9.94 -9.51 17.43
C GLY A 41 8.60 -9.67 16.68
N ARG A 42 8.13 -10.91 16.49
CA ARG A 42 6.80 -11.19 15.95
C ARG A 42 5.77 -11.01 17.04
N TRP A 43 4.57 -10.56 16.68
CA TRP A 43 3.51 -10.31 17.64
C TRP A 43 2.98 -11.62 18.18
N THR A 44 2.94 -11.80 19.49
CA THR A 44 2.34 -13.00 20.11
C THR A 44 0.93 -12.73 20.61
N SER A 45 0.59 -11.48 20.88
CA SER A 45 -0.77 -11.09 21.26
C SER A 45 -1.04 -9.61 21.03
N VAL A 46 -2.33 -9.30 20.94
CA VAL A 46 -2.87 -7.94 21.10
C VAL A 46 -4.03 -7.99 22.08
N GLN A 47 -4.13 -7.01 22.98
CA GLN A 47 -5.25 -6.90 23.91
C GLN A 47 -5.82 -5.50 23.91
N ASP A 48 -7.13 -5.38 23.75
CA ASP A 48 -7.89 -4.13 23.81
C ASP A 48 -8.11 -3.64 25.25
N TRP A 49 -8.73 -2.48 25.39
CA TRP A 49 -9.07 -1.88 26.70
C TRP A 49 -10.25 -2.55 27.40
N ASN A 50 -11.00 -3.44 26.73
CA ASN A 50 -12.05 -4.26 27.33
C ASN A 50 -11.49 -5.57 27.92
N GLY A 51 -10.19 -5.84 27.73
CA GLY A 51 -9.52 -7.05 28.18
C GLY A 51 -9.60 -8.21 27.18
N ASN A 52 -10.19 -7.99 26.00
CA ASN A 52 -10.21 -8.96 24.91
C ASN A 52 -8.78 -9.15 24.41
N GLN A 53 -8.24 -10.36 24.55
CA GLN A 53 -6.91 -10.71 24.05
C GLN A 53 -7.00 -11.70 22.90
N THR A 54 -6.42 -11.31 21.77
CA THR A 54 -6.18 -12.19 20.62
C THR A 54 -4.71 -12.61 20.61
N SER A 55 -4.44 -13.90 20.39
CA SER A 55 -3.08 -14.46 20.38
C SER A 55 -2.72 -15.01 19.01
N PHE A 56 -1.43 -14.92 18.65
CA PHE A 56 -0.93 -15.29 17.33
C PHE A 56 0.10 -16.41 17.43
N GLY A 57 0.01 -17.38 16.52
CA GLY A 57 0.93 -18.50 16.38
C GLY A 57 1.59 -18.51 15.00
N TYR A 58 2.83 -18.98 14.95
CA TYR A 58 3.63 -18.99 13.73
C TYR A 58 4.29 -20.34 13.51
N ASP A 59 4.57 -20.68 12.26
CA ASP A 59 5.48 -21.77 11.93
C ASP A 59 6.96 -21.34 12.03
N ALA A 60 7.85 -22.25 11.64
CA ALA A 60 9.29 -22.03 11.64
C ALA A 60 9.76 -20.99 10.61
N ASN A 61 8.99 -20.77 9.53
CA ASN A 61 9.27 -19.78 8.50
C ASN A 61 8.70 -18.40 8.85
N SER A 62 8.07 -18.26 10.02
CA SER A 62 7.41 -17.05 10.49
C SER A 62 6.12 -16.69 9.77
N ASN A 63 5.48 -17.66 9.12
CA ASN A 63 4.13 -17.47 8.64
C ASN A 63 3.14 -17.48 9.81
N LEU A 64 2.19 -16.56 9.79
CA LEU A 64 1.08 -16.54 10.76
C LEU A 64 0.16 -17.73 10.48
N THR A 65 0.19 -18.73 11.35
CA THR A 65 -0.59 -19.98 11.18
C THR A 65 -1.89 -19.96 11.98
N THR A 66 -1.93 -19.25 13.11
CA THR A 66 -3.14 -19.19 13.94
C THR A 66 -3.36 -17.80 14.51
N GLU A 67 -4.61 -17.37 14.50
CA GLU A 67 -5.12 -16.27 15.30
C GLU A 67 -6.23 -16.81 16.21
N THR A 68 -5.97 -16.79 17.51
CA THR A 68 -6.90 -17.26 18.55
C THR A 68 -7.58 -16.05 19.17
N LEU A 69 -8.86 -15.85 18.86
CA LEU A 69 -9.67 -14.79 19.46
C LEU A 69 -9.92 -15.07 20.95
N PRO A 70 -10.44 -14.10 21.73
CA PRO A 70 -10.63 -14.29 23.17
C PRO A 70 -11.47 -15.51 23.48
N THR A 71 -11.16 -16.18 24.60
CA THR A 71 -11.79 -17.45 25.02
C THR A 71 -13.32 -17.41 25.00
N ALA A 72 -13.93 -16.26 25.29
CA ALA A 72 -15.38 -16.07 25.27
C ALA A 72 -16.01 -16.25 23.87
N SER A 73 -15.26 -15.94 22.80
CA SER A 73 -15.71 -16.18 21.41
C SER A 73 -15.67 -17.65 21.04
N GLY A 74 -14.63 -18.37 21.52
CA GLY A 74 -14.28 -19.72 21.10
C GLY A 74 -13.86 -19.83 19.63
N VAL A 75 -13.52 -18.71 18.97
CA VAL A 75 -13.19 -18.64 17.55
C VAL A 75 -11.69 -18.69 17.32
N VAL A 76 -11.27 -19.46 16.31
CA VAL A 76 -9.88 -19.57 15.87
C VAL A 76 -9.83 -19.52 14.34
N ASP A 77 -8.94 -18.66 13.84
CA ASP A 77 -8.58 -18.55 12.43
C ASP A 77 -7.28 -19.32 12.22
N THR A 78 -7.28 -20.24 11.25
CA THR A 78 -6.11 -21.05 10.89
C THR A 78 -5.74 -20.81 9.45
N SER A 79 -4.46 -20.54 9.22
CA SER A 79 -3.84 -20.35 7.92
C SER A 79 -2.89 -21.50 7.62
N THR A 80 -3.01 -22.09 6.43
CA THR A 80 -2.16 -23.18 5.97
C THR A 80 -1.33 -22.73 4.78
N PHE A 81 -0.05 -23.08 4.78
CA PHE A 81 0.90 -22.71 3.72
C PHE A 81 1.33 -23.95 2.93
N ASP A 82 1.58 -23.78 1.64
CA ASP A 82 2.15 -24.83 0.80
C ASP A 82 3.68 -24.91 0.98
N ASN A 83 4.32 -25.88 0.32
CA ASN A 83 5.77 -26.08 0.42
C ASN A 83 6.61 -24.91 -0.12
N ALA A 84 5.99 -23.95 -0.83
CA ALA A 84 6.63 -22.75 -1.34
C ALA A 84 6.33 -21.52 -0.45
N ASP A 85 5.84 -21.75 0.78
CA ASP A 85 5.53 -20.71 1.77
C ASP A 85 4.35 -19.81 1.37
N ARG A 86 3.44 -20.33 0.54
CA ARG A 86 2.29 -19.56 0.03
C ARG A 86 1.02 -19.97 0.73
N LEU A 87 0.21 -18.99 1.13
CA LEU A 87 -1.09 -19.26 1.74
C LEU A 87 -1.98 -20.08 0.79
N SER A 88 -2.36 -21.27 1.25
CA SER A 88 -3.11 -22.28 0.50
C SER A 88 -4.51 -22.52 1.07
N ALA A 89 -4.73 -22.23 2.36
CA ALA A 89 -6.06 -22.27 2.95
C ALA A 89 -6.21 -21.36 4.15
N ILE A 90 -7.44 -20.88 4.37
CA ILE A 90 -7.90 -20.20 5.58
C ILE A 90 -9.12 -20.96 6.11
N LYS A 91 -9.18 -21.15 7.42
CA LYS A 91 -10.33 -21.74 8.11
C LYS A 91 -10.63 -20.99 9.40
N VAL A 92 -11.82 -20.40 9.48
CA VAL A 92 -12.37 -19.81 10.70
C VAL A 92 -13.30 -20.82 11.35
N THR A 93 -13.07 -21.14 12.62
CA THR A 93 -13.86 -22.13 13.35
C THR A 93 -14.32 -21.62 14.69
N LYS A 94 -15.49 -22.08 15.14
CA LYS A 94 -15.88 -22.04 16.55
C LYS A 94 -15.94 -23.46 17.08
N GLY A 95 -14.91 -23.87 17.82
CA GLY A 95 -14.68 -25.29 18.13
C GLY A 95 -14.55 -26.11 16.84
N LEU A 96 -15.45 -27.09 16.62
CA LEU A 96 -15.44 -27.92 15.41
C LEU A 96 -16.29 -27.36 14.26
N VAL A 97 -17.04 -26.29 14.50
CA VAL A 97 -17.97 -25.71 13.50
C VAL A 97 -17.20 -24.73 12.60
N PRO A 98 -17.09 -24.98 11.28
CA PRO A 98 -16.54 -24.01 10.36
C PRO A 98 -17.50 -22.83 10.18
N LEU A 99 -17.00 -21.61 10.32
CA LEU A 99 -17.73 -20.37 10.05
C LEU A 99 -17.36 -19.77 8.69
N PHE A 100 -16.11 -19.93 8.27
CA PHE A 100 -15.61 -19.53 6.96
C PHE A 100 -14.46 -20.46 6.53
N THR A 101 -14.40 -20.78 5.23
CA THR A 101 -13.31 -21.54 4.62
C THR A 101 -12.95 -20.97 3.26
N ALA A 102 -11.66 -20.88 2.99
CA ALA A 102 -11.13 -20.56 1.67
C ALA A 102 -9.96 -21.49 1.35
N ASN A 103 -9.92 -22.00 0.14
CA ASN A 103 -8.82 -22.79 -0.39
C ASN A 103 -8.31 -22.13 -1.67
N TYR A 104 -7.00 -22.04 -1.78
CA TYR A 104 -6.31 -21.35 -2.85
C TYR A 104 -5.42 -22.31 -3.62
N THR A 105 -5.45 -22.18 -4.93
CA THR A 105 -4.42 -22.79 -5.79
C THR A 105 -3.70 -21.69 -6.55
N ARG A 106 -2.44 -21.94 -6.88
CA ARG A 106 -1.60 -21.00 -7.62
C ARG A 106 -0.82 -21.71 -8.70
N ASP A 107 -0.50 -20.98 -9.76
CA ASP A 107 0.43 -21.44 -10.78
C ASP A 107 1.91 -21.22 -10.37
N ALA A 108 2.82 -21.50 -11.31
CA ALA A 108 4.25 -21.34 -11.13
C ALA A 108 4.71 -19.87 -11.09
N ALA A 109 3.90 -18.94 -11.59
CA ALA A 109 4.14 -17.49 -11.48
C ALA A 109 3.54 -16.89 -10.20
N ASN A 110 3.12 -17.75 -9.26
CA ASN A 110 2.48 -17.39 -7.99
C ASN A 110 1.09 -16.72 -8.15
N GLN A 111 0.47 -16.83 -9.33
CA GLN A 111 -0.82 -16.24 -9.59
C GLN A 111 -1.93 -17.15 -9.07
N LEU A 112 -2.94 -16.57 -8.43
CA LEU A 112 -4.11 -17.27 -7.92
C LEU A 112 -4.89 -17.89 -9.07
N THR A 113 -4.97 -19.21 -9.11
CA THR A 113 -5.71 -19.96 -10.13
C THR A 113 -7.09 -20.41 -9.67
N SER A 114 -7.32 -20.50 -8.36
CA SER A 114 -8.64 -20.73 -7.79
C SER A 114 -8.80 -20.16 -6.39
N ASP A 115 -10.03 -19.79 -6.04
CA ASP A 115 -10.46 -19.39 -4.70
C ASP A 115 -11.84 -20.01 -4.41
N SER A 116 -11.93 -20.89 -3.40
CA SER A 116 -13.20 -21.53 -3.04
C SER A 116 -14.19 -20.60 -2.32
N SER A 117 -13.75 -19.41 -1.89
CA SER A 117 -14.58 -18.42 -1.22
C SER A 117 -15.25 -17.44 -2.20
N ALA A 118 -14.83 -17.42 -3.46
CA ALA A 118 -15.42 -16.58 -4.49
C ALA A 118 -16.87 -16.98 -4.80
N SER A 119 -17.60 -16.11 -5.50
CA SER A 119 -18.95 -16.40 -5.96
C SER A 119 -19.02 -17.68 -6.79
N THR A 120 -20.09 -18.45 -6.62
CA THR A 120 -20.32 -19.72 -7.34
C THR A 120 -20.15 -19.52 -8.84
N GLY A 121 -19.26 -20.30 -9.45
CA GLY A 121 -18.98 -20.21 -10.89
C GLY A 121 -18.01 -19.10 -11.31
N ALA A 122 -17.37 -18.40 -10.36
CA ALA A 122 -16.36 -17.37 -10.62
C ALA A 122 -15.07 -17.54 -9.79
N GLY A 123 -14.85 -18.73 -9.21
CA GLY A 123 -13.71 -19.03 -8.34
C GLY A 123 -12.51 -19.68 -9.02
N SER A 124 -12.42 -19.62 -10.35
CA SER A 124 -11.25 -20.08 -11.12
C SER A 124 -10.78 -18.98 -12.06
N TYR A 125 -9.47 -18.76 -12.13
CA TYR A 125 -8.89 -17.59 -12.77
C TYR A 125 -7.86 -17.96 -13.83
N LYS A 126 -7.75 -17.11 -14.85
CA LYS A 126 -6.74 -17.20 -15.90
C LYS A 126 -6.18 -15.83 -16.21
N TYR A 127 -4.91 -15.78 -16.57
CA TYR A 127 -4.18 -14.56 -16.84
C TYR A 127 -3.66 -14.50 -18.27
N THR A 128 -3.48 -13.28 -18.78
CA THR A 128 -2.76 -13.01 -20.03
C THR A 128 -1.25 -13.26 -19.83
N PRO A 129 -0.45 -13.32 -20.90
CA PRO A 129 1.02 -13.37 -20.79
C PRO A 129 1.65 -12.16 -20.08
N LEU A 130 0.91 -11.06 -19.95
CA LEU A 130 1.31 -9.87 -19.18
C LEU A 130 0.83 -9.92 -17.73
N ASN A 131 0.38 -11.09 -17.25
CA ASN A 131 -0.07 -11.30 -15.87
C ASN A 131 -1.36 -10.57 -15.46
N GLN A 132 -2.13 -10.09 -16.45
CA GLN A 132 -3.42 -9.43 -16.23
C GLN A 132 -4.54 -10.48 -16.15
N LEU A 133 -5.47 -10.32 -15.23
CA LEU A 133 -6.62 -11.23 -15.12
C LEU A 133 -7.44 -11.17 -16.41
N CYS A 134 -7.64 -12.29 -17.12
CA CYS A 134 -8.40 -12.32 -18.37
C CYS A 134 -9.79 -12.95 -18.23
N TYR A 135 -9.98 -13.90 -17.29
CA TYR A 135 -11.32 -14.34 -16.91
C TYR A 135 -11.38 -14.86 -15.47
N ALA A 136 -12.56 -14.73 -14.88
CA ALA A 136 -13.00 -15.44 -13.68
C ALA A 136 -14.21 -16.32 -14.04
N GLY A 137 -14.15 -17.61 -13.76
CA GLY A 137 -15.15 -18.58 -14.21
C GLY A 137 -15.23 -19.84 -13.37
N ALA A 138 -15.96 -20.84 -13.88
CA ALA A 138 -16.22 -22.09 -13.16
C ALA A 138 -15.03 -23.08 -13.19
N ALA A 139 -14.05 -22.89 -14.09
CA ALA A 139 -12.87 -23.74 -14.21
C ALA A 139 -11.67 -23.00 -14.84
N ASN A 140 -10.45 -23.36 -14.43
CA ASN A 140 -9.21 -22.89 -15.04
C ASN A 140 -8.68 -23.94 -16.05
N LEU A 141 -9.41 -24.17 -17.14
CA LEU A 141 -9.08 -25.22 -18.12
C LEU A 141 -8.89 -24.70 -19.54
N THR A 142 -9.21 -23.43 -19.82
CA THR A 142 -9.19 -22.90 -21.19
C THR A 142 -8.27 -21.68 -21.32
N ALA A 143 -7.96 -21.33 -22.57
CA ALA A 143 -7.19 -20.13 -22.87
C ALA A 143 -8.06 -18.87 -22.72
N CYS A 144 -7.42 -17.70 -22.52
CA CYS A 144 -8.13 -16.41 -22.49
C CYS A 144 -8.98 -16.14 -23.74
N SER A 145 -8.61 -16.70 -24.89
CA SER A 145 -9.37 -16.60 -26.16
C SER A 145 -10.66 -17.43 -26.19
N SER A 146 -10.86 -18.33 -25.22
CA SER A 146 -12.01 -19.25 -25.18
C SER A 146 -12.38 -19.57 -23.73
N PRO A 147 -12.81 -18.56 -22.94
CA PRO A 147 -13.14 -18.75 -21.53
C PRO A 147 -14.30 -19.75 -21.36
N PRO A 148 -14.42 -20.41 -20.19
CA PRO A 148 -15.57 -21.27 -19.91
C PRO A 148 -16.90 -20.51 -20.07
N PRO A 149 -18.01 -21.18 -20.41
CA PRO A 149 -19.32 -20.55 -20.46
C PRO A 149 -19.66 -19.81 -19.15
N SER A 150 -20.32 -18.67 -19.27
CA SER A 150 -20.72 -17.81 -18.14
C SER A 150 -19.56 -17.20 -17.34
N SER A 151 -18.32 -17.26 -17.83
CA SER A 151 -17.20 -16.56 -17.19
C SER A 151 -17.35 -15.05 -17.32
N ILE A 152 -16.86 -14.34 -16.31
CA ILE A 152 -16.64 -12.90 -16.36
C ILE A 152 -15.30 -12.68 -17.07
N THR A 153 -15.33 -12.04 -18.24
CA THR A 153 -14.15 -11.76 -19.05
C THR A 153 -13.61 -10.36 -18.79
N TYR A 154 -12.29 -10.24 -18.81
CA TYR A 154 -11.57 -8.99 -18.65
C TYR A 154 -10.67 -8.76 -19.86
N LYS A 155 -10.66 -7.53 -20.37
CA LYS A 155 -9.80 -7.16 -21.51
C LYS A 155 -9.08 -5.86 -21.24
N TYR A 156 -7.91 -5.74 -21.86
CA TYR A 156 -7.02 -4.59 -21.69
C TYR A 156 -6.60 -4.08 -23.07
N ASP A 157 -6.36 -2.78 -23.17
CA ASP A 157 -5.70 -2.21 -24.34
C ASP A 157 -4.17 -2.29 -24.23
N ALA A 158 -3.44 -1.70 -25.18
CA ALA A 158 -1.98 -1.71 -25.19
C ALA A 158 -1.34 -0.78 -24.15
N ALA A 159 -2.14 0.05 -23.48
CA ALA A 159 -1.72 0.92 -22.38
C ALA A 159 -2.13 0.34 -21.01
N ASP A 160 -2.52 -0.94 -20.98
CA ASP A 160 -2.96 -1.66 -19.78
C ASP A 160 -4.23 -1.06 -19.13
N ASN A 161 -5.08 -0.39 -19.91
CA ASN A 161 -6.39 0.04 -19.40
C ASN A 161 -7.42 -1.08 -19.50
N LEU A 162 -8.18 -1.34 -18.43
CA LEU A 162 -9.26 -2.33 -18.38
C LEU A 162 -10.45 -1.95 -19.29
N THR A 163 -10.42 -2.35 -20.55
CA THR A 163 -11.43 -2.02 -21.58
C THR A 163 -12.71 -2.84 -21.51
N GLN A 164 -12.73 -3.96 -20.79
CA GLN A 164 -13.95 -4.75 -20.62
C GLN A 164 -13.97 -5.48 -19.28
N THR A 165 -15.13 -5.47 -18.61
CA THR A 165 -15.45 -6.31 -17.45
C THR A 165 -16.81 -6.95 -17.67
N GLY A 166 -16.83 -8.27 -17.91
CA GLY A 166 -18.04 -8.98 -18.29
C GLY A 166 -18.67 -8.39 -19.55
N SER A 167 -19.92 -7.93 -19.46
CA SER A 167 -20.62 -7.26 -20.56
C SER A 167 -20.35 -5.74 -20.63
N THR A 168 -19.72 -5.16 -19.63
CA THR A 168 -19.41 -3.72 -19.57
C THR A 168 -18.15 -3.44 -20.37
N GLN A 169 -18.28 -2.59 -21.39
CA GLN A 169 -17.20 -1.98 -22.13
C GLN A 169 -16.78 -0.67 -21.46
N GLN A 170 -15.49 -0.38 -21.51
CA GLN A 170 -14.86 0.85 -21.03
C GLN A 170 -13.96 1.40 -22.13
N VAL A 171 -14.02 2.71 -22.39
CA VAL A 171 -13.18 3.37 -23.41
C VAL A 171 -12.45 4.55 -22.80
N PHE A 172 -11.16 4.64 -23.08
CA PHE A 172 -10.23 5.61 -22.51
C PHE A 172 -9.72 6.57 -23.59
N ASN A 173 -9.33 7.77 -23.18
CA ASN A 173 -8.61 8.71 -24.04
C ASN A 173 -7.09 8.47 -23.98
N ASN A 174 -6.30 9.28 -24.69
CA ASN A 174 -4.85 9.15 -24.74
C ASN A 174 -4.12 9.47 -23.41
N ALA A 175 -4.84 9.99 -22.41
CA ALA A 175 -4.33 10.25 -21.07
C ALA A 175 -4.75 9.15 -20.06
N ASP A 176 -5.26 8.02 -20.55
CA ASP A 176 -5.80 6.90 -19.75
C ASP A 176 -7.04 7.25 -18.92
N GLU A 177 -7.68 8.39 -19.22
CA GLU A 177 -8.90 8.83 -18.57
C GLU A 177 -10.10 8.10 -19.18
N LEU A 178 -10.90 7.47 -18.33
CA LEU A 178 -12.12 6.77 -18.74
C LEU A 178 -13.13 7.75 -19.34
N CYS A 179 -13.49 7.63 -20.60
CA CYS A 179 -14.48 8.48 -21.23
C CYS A 179 -15.91 8.05 -20.87
N TRP A 180 -16.18 6.75 -20.94
CA TRP A 180 -17.50 6.18 -20.65
C TRP A 180 -17.47 4.67 -20.39
N THR A 181 -18.54 4.17 -19.77
CA THR A 181 -18.85 2.74 -19.62
C THR A 181 -20.26 2.42 -20.15
N ALA A 182 -20.40 1.31 -20.87
CA ALA A 182 -21.68 0.87 -21.44
C ALA A 182 -21.67 -0.62 -21.81
N SER A 183 -22.83 -1.21 -22.12
CA SER A 183 -22.90 -2.59 -22.66
C SER A 183 -22.69 -2.68 -24.18
N THR A 184 -22.52 -1.55 -24.86
CA THR A 184 -22.35 -1.44 -26.31
C THR A 184 -21.09 -0.64 -26.65
N SER A 185 -20.63 -0.72 -27.89
CA SER A 185 -19.39 -0.10 -28.34
C SER A 185 -19.59 1.36 -28.82
N GLY A 186 -18.55 2.18 -28.71
CA GLY A 186 -18.50 3.56 -29.19
C GLY A 186 -17.07 4.11 -29.17
N THR A 187 -16.91 5.43 -29.25
CA THR A 187 -15.61 6.12 -29.08
C THR A 187 -15.72 7.21 -28.03
N CYS A 188 -14.62 7.80 -27.56
CA CYS A 188 -14.70 8.94 -26.63
C CYS A 188 -15.52 10.11 -27.19
N SER A 189 -15.38 10.41 -28.49
CA SER A 189 -16.13 11.49 -29.16
C SER A 189 -17.61 11.15 -29.43
N THR A 190 -17.96 9.87 -29.42
CA THR A 190 -19.32 9.38 -29.67
C THR A 190 -19.67 8.26 -28.68
N PRO A 191 -19.95 8.61 -27.41
CA PRO A 191 -20.42 7.62 -26.44
C PRO A 191 -21.73 6.98 -26.92
N PRO A 192 -21.93 5.67 -26.71
CA PRO A 192 -23.16 5.01 -27.11
C PRO A 192 -24.34 5.47 -26.25
N THR A 193 -25.56 5.33 -26.77
CA THR A 193 -26.79 5.63 -26.01
C THR A 193 -26.86 4.77 -24.75
N GLY A 194 -27.16 5.39 -23.61
CA GLY A 194 -27.24 4.70 -22.33
C GLY A 194 -25.88 4.50 -21.64
N ALA A 195 -24.81 5.13 -22.11
CA ALA A 195 -23.52 5.12 -21.45
C ALA A 195 -23.52 5.98 -20.18
N THR A 196 -22.74 5.55 -19.18
CA THR A 196 -22.25 6.43 -18.11
C THR A 196 -21.01 7.15 -18.62
N THR A 197 -20.97 8.47 -18.55
CA THR A 197 -19.84 9.28 -19.04
C THR A 197 -19.08 9.91 -17.88
N TYR A 198 -17.79 10.18 -18.07
CA TYR A 198 -16.92 10.72 -17.03
C TYR A 198 -16.17 11.95 -17.54
N GLN A 199 -15.81 12.84 -16.62
CA GLN A 199 -15.06 14.05 -16.91
C GLN A 199 -13.91 14.22 -15.92
N TYR A 200 -12.84 14.88 -16.35
CA TYR A 200 -11.61 15.08 -15.59
C TYR A 200 -11.20 16.55 -15.58
N ASP A 201 -10.52 16.98 -14.52
CA ASP A 201 -9.83 18.28 -14.52
C ASP A 201 -8.49 18.19 -15.27
N THR A 202 -7.82 19.33 -15.49
CA THR A 202 -6.54 19.39 -16.20
C THR A 202 -5.38 18.68 -15.49
N ARG A 203 -5.58 18.22 -14.24
CA ARG A 203 -4.60 17.45 -13.47
C ARG A 203 -4.91 15.95 -13.47
N GLY A 204 -5.96 15.54 -14.20
CA GLY A 204 -6.38 14.16 -14.32
C GLY A 204 -7.19 13.66 -13.12
N ASN A 205 -7.85 14.54 -12.38
CA ASN A 205 -8.79 14.13 -11.33
C ASN A 205 -10.20 13.95 -11.91
N ARG A 206 -10.85 12.82 -11.67
CA ARG A 206 -12.23 12.57 -12.14
C ARG A 206 -13.20 13.49 -11.41
N THR A 207 -13.78 14.47 -12.12
CA THR A 207 -14.65 15.51 -11.56
C THR A 207 -16.14 15.22 -11.72
N SER A 208 -16.53 14.33 -12.63
CA SER A 208 -17.93 13.97 -12.81
C SER A 208 -18.11 12.52 -13.24
N VAL A 209 -19.20 11.92 -12.76
CA VAL A 209 -19.78 10.66 -13.24
C VAL A 209 -21.23 10.95 -13.63
N THR A 210 -21.56 10.86 -14.91
CA THR A 210 -22.91 11.13 -15.42
C THR A 210 -23.51 9.83 -15.93
N PRO A 211 -24.30 9.12 -15.11
CA PRO A 211 -24.98 7.90 -15.53
C PRO A 211 -26.09 8.21 -16.54
N ALA A 212 -26.48 7.20 -17.32
CA ALA A 212 -27.60 7.33 -18.27
C ALA A 212 -28.95 7.62 -17.60
N THR A 213 -29.12 7.14 -16.36
CA THR A 213 -30.28 7.39 -15.51
C THR A 213 -29.82 7.73 -14.10
N GLY A 214 -30.58 8.59 -13.41
CA GLY A 214 -30.24 9.04 -12.06
C GLY A 214 -29.48 10.36 -12.02
N GLN A 215 -28.99 10.71 -10.83
CA GLN A 215 -28.30 11.97 -10.59
C GLN A 215 -26.84 11.87 -11.01
N ALA A 216 -26.34 12.92 -11.66
CA ALA A 216 -24.90 13.07 -11.89
C ALA A 216 -24.17 13.24 -10.56
N GLN A 217 -22.99 12.65 -10.49
CA GLN A 217 -22.08 12.78 -9.36
C GLN A 217 -21.03 13.83 -9.72
N THR A 218 -20.68 14.67 -8.77
CA THR A 218 -19.64 15.69 -8.90
C THR A 218 -18.61 15.54 -7.80
N LEU A 219 -17.34 15.63 -8.17
CA LEU A 219 -16.20 15.44 -7.29
C LEU A 219 -15.33 16.69 -7.35
N THR A 220 -14.91 17.19 -6.19
CA THR A 220 -14.03 18.36 -6.08
C THR A 220 -12.75 17.96 -5.37
N TYR A 221 -11.63 18.54 -5.80
CA TYR A 221 -10.30 18.22 -5.29
C TYR A 221 -9.58 19.50 -4.85
N ASP A 222 -8.68 19.37 -3.88
CA ASP A 222 -7.77 20.45 -3.51
C ASP A 222 -6.55 20.54 -4.46
N GLN A 223 -5.60 21.43 -4.14
CA GLN A 223 -4.39 21.61 -4.95
C GLN A 223 -3.48 20.36 -4.93
N ALA A 224 -3.57 19.52 -3.90
CA ALA A 224 -2.81 18.28 -3.72
C ALA A 224 -3.52 17.06 -4.33
N ASN A 225 -4.55 17.26 -5.16
CA ASN A 225 -5.33 16.21 -5.82
C ASN A 225 -6.06 15.27 -4.84
N ARG A 226 -6.38 15.75 -3.63
CA ARG A 226 -7.17 15.00 -2.64
C ARG A 226 -8.65 15.34 -2.81
N LEU A 227 -9.51 14.32 -2.81
CA LEU A 227 -10.97 14.48 -2.93
C LEU A 227 -11.52 15.23 -1.72
N THR A 228 -11.96 16.48 -1.88
CA THR A 228 -12.51 17.29 -0.78
C THR A 228 -14.03 17.28 -0.72
N LYS A 229 -14.70 16.89 -1.80
CA LYS A 229 -16.16 16.83 -1.86
C LYS A 229 -16.63 15.80 -2.86
N TYR A 230 -17.63 15.01 -2.46
CA TYR A 230 -18.44 14.16 -3.32
C TYR A 230 -19.91 14.60 -3.20
N ALA A 231 -20.55 14.88 -4.33
CA ALA A 231 -21.95 15.31 -4.36
C ALA A 231 -22.73 14.51 -5.40
N ALA A 232 -23.75 13.79 -4.92
CA ALA A 232 -24.76 13.08 -5.71
C ALA A 232 -26.14 13.56 -5.23
N ALA A 233 -27.02 12.66 -4.77
CA ALA A 233 -28.28 13.05 -4.11
C ALA A 233 -28.05 13.82 -2.80
N SER A 234 -26.93 13.53 -2.11
CA SER A 234 -26.44 14.23 -0.93
C SER A 234 -25.00 14.67 -1.16
N THR A 235 -24.54 15.66 -0.39
CA THR A 235 -23.16 16.12 -0.41
C THR A 235 -22.42 15.61 0.83
N THR A 236 -21.22 15.07 0.61
CA THR A 236 -20.24 14.76 1.65
C THR A 236 -18.96 15.52 1.36
N SER A 237 -18.37 16.12 2.38
CA SER A 237 -17.07 16.81 2.31
C SER A 237 -16.03 16.11 3.18
N TYR A 238 -14.75 16.21 2.81
CA TYR A 238 -13.65 15.55 3.50
C TYR A 238 -12.57 16.57 3.88
N GLY A 239 -12.04 16.44 5.10
CA GLY A 239 -10.94 17.26 5.61
C GLY A 239 -9.68 16.44 5.80
N TYR A 240 -8.51 17.01 5.51
CA TYR A 240 -7.21 16.34 5.53
C TYR A 240 -6.20 17.08 6.41
N ASN A 241 -5.25 16.35 7.02
CA ASN A 241 -4.09 16.96 7.65
C ASN A 241 -3.00 17.31 6.62
N ALA A 242 -1.87 17.83 7.11
CA ALA A 242 -0.71 18.17 6.28
C ALA A 242 -0.08 16.94 5.61
N ASP A 243 -0.16 15.76 6.24
CA ASP A 243 0.38 14.50 5.71
C ASP A 243 -0.55 13.84 4.67
N GLY A 244 -1.68 14.45 4.34
CA GLY A 244 -2.62 13.90 3.37
C GLY A 244 -3.59 12.86 3.91
N LEU A 245 -3.61 12.60 5.22
CA LEU A 245 -4.57 11.70 5.84
C LEU A 245 -5.90 12.41 6.10
N ARG A 246 -7.00 11.74 5.75
CA ARG A 246 -8.36 12.20 6.02
C ARG A 246 -8.61 12.25 7.52
N MET A 247 -8.83 13.45 8.03
CA MET A 247 -9.11 13.73 9.43
C MET A 247 -10.60 13.88 9.73
N SER A 248 -11.41 14.20 8.72
CA SER A 248 -12.85 14.32 8.91
C SER A 248 -13.64 14.00 7.64
N LYS A 249 -14.90 13.66 7.87
CA LYS A 249 -15.92 13.46 6.85
C LYS A 249 -17.21 14.10 7.33
N THR A 250 -17.79 14.99 6.53
CA THR A 250 -19.00 15.74 6.88
C THR A 250 -20.07 15.51 5.83
N ALA A 251 -21.11 14.78 6.21
CA ALA A 251 -22.36 14.67 5.45
C ALA A 251 -23.44 15.47 6.21
N THR A 252 -24.48 14.79 6.75
CA THR A 252 -25.42 15.39 7.70
C THR A 252 -24.80 15.65 9.08
N ALA A 253 -23.82 14.82 9.45
CA ALA A 253 -23.00 14.97 10.65
C ALA A 253 -21.52 14.88 10.29
N THR A 254 -20.65 15.35 11.19
CA THR A 254 -19.20 15.24 11.03
C THR A 254 -18.66 14.06 11.82
N THR A 255 -18.00 13.16 11.12
CA THR A 255 -17.20 12.07 11.67
C THR A 255 -15.74 12.50 11.72
N GLN A 256 -15.10 12.33 12.87
CA GLN A 256 -13.68 12.64 13.08
C GLN A 256 -12.85 11.36 13.03
N PHE A 257 -11.67 11.43 12.41
CA PHE A 257 -10.78 10.31 12.19
C PHE A 257 -9.53 10.45 13.06
N VAL A 258 -9.05 9.34 13.62
CA VAL A 258 -7.82 9.30 14.44
C VAL A 258 -6.91 8.22 13.89
N TRP A 259 -5.65 8.55 13.65
CA TRP A 259 -4.70 7.66 12.98
C TRP A 259 -3.54 7.25 13.91
N ASP A 260 -3.05 6.03 13.73
CA ASP A 260 -1.75 5.58 14.21
C ASP A 260 -0.70 6.02 13.19
N MET A 261 0.03 7.07 13.54
CA MET A 261 1.09 7.63 12.70
C MET A 261 2.44 6.94 12.87
N ALA A 262 2.58 6.07 13.87
CA ALA A 262 3.85 5.39 14.16
C ALA A 262 3.99 4.06 13.40
N ALA A 263 2.89 3.55 12.82
CA ALA A 263 2.91 2.42 11.91
C ALA A 263 3.53 2.82 10.56
N GLY A 264 4.25 1.87 9.92
CA GLY A 264 4.89 2.12 8.62
C GLY A 264 3.90 2.56 7.53
N LEU A 265 2.68 2.03 7.57
CA LEU A 265 1.51 2.58 6.88
C LEU A 265 0.53 3.09 7.95
N PRO A 266 0.06 4.35 7.88
CA PRO A 266 -0.87 4.88 8.88
C PRO A 266 -2.14 4.04 8.98
N LEU A 267 -2.55 3.69 10.20
CA LEU A 267 -3.74 2.85 10.46
C LEU A 267 -4.84 3.68 11.14
N LEU A 268 -6.09 3.54 10.70
CA LEU A 268 -7.21 4.32 11.26
C LEU A 268 -7.63 3.71 12.60
N LEU A 269 -7.36 4.40 13.70
CA LEU A 269 -7.70 3.95 15.05
C LEU A 269 -9.14 4.25 15.44
N LYS A 270 -9.72 5.36 14.96
CA LYS A 270 -11.12 5.71 15.24
C LYS A 270 -11.81 6.40 14.06
N ASP A 271 -13.07 6.07 13.88
CA ASP A 271 -14.09 6.70 13.03
C ASP A 271 -15.22 7.14 13.99
N GLY A 272 -15.24 8.43 14.34
CA GLY A 272 -16.19 8.96 15.30
C GLY A 272 -16.09 8.24 16.64
N THR A 273 -17.14 7.48 16.99
CA THR A 273 -17.21 6.70 18.24
C THR A 273 -16.72 5.27 18.10
N THR A 274 -16.54 4.78 16.88
CA THR A 274 -16.05 3.42 16.61
C THR A 274 -14.53 3.43 16.59
N ALA A 275 -13.93 2.43 17.25
CA ALA A 275 -12.48 2.26 17.31
C ALA A 275 -12.07 0.94 16.66
N TYR A 276 -10.83 0.87 16.20
CA TYR A 276 -10.28 -0.28 15.50
C TYR A 276 -8.97 -0.74 16.12
N VAL A 277 -8.86 -2.05 16.33
CA VAL A 277 -7.61 -2.71 16.74
C VAL A 277 -7.11 -3.50 15.56
N TYR A 278 -5.79 -3.54 15.37
CA TYR A 278 -5.14 -4.16 14.22
C TYR A 278 -4.31 -5.36 14.66
N GLY A 279 -4.21 -6.37 13.79
CA GLY A 279 -3.34 -7.53 13.95
C GLY A 279 -2.02 -7.40 13.17
N PRO A 280 -1.24 -8.50 13.09
CA PRO A 280 -0.08 -8.60 12.22
C PRO A 280 -0.39 -8.19 10.78
N GLY A 281 0.58 -7.58 10.08
CA GLY A 281 0.38 -7.10 8.72
C GLY A 281 -0.46 -5.82 8.58
N GLY A 282 -0.96 -5.26 9.70
CA GLY A 282 -1.75 -4.03 9.67
C GLY A 282 -3.19 -4.23 9.19
N LEU A 283 -3.71 -5.45 9.25
CA LEU A 283 -5.11 -5.75 8.96
C LEU A 283 -6.00 -5.42 10.16
N PRO A 284 -7.20 -4.84 9.94
CA PRO A 284 -8.12 -4.52 11.01
C PRO A 284 -8.65 -5.82 11.62
N LEU A 285 -8.39 -6.02 12.91
CA LEU A 285 -8.74 -7.21 13.67
C LEU A 285 -10.08 -7.02 14.40
N GLU A 286 -10.27 -5.87 15.03
CA GLU A 286 -11.46 -5.57 15.83
C GLU A 286 -12.12 -4.27 15.39
N GLN A 287 -13.45 -4.27 15.44
CA GLN A 287 -14.28 -3.06 15.42
C GLN A 287 -15.00 -2.95 16.77
N ILE A 288 -14.76 -1.87 17.50
CA ILE A 288 -15.31 -1.63 18.84
C ILE A 288 -16.22 -0.41 18.80
N SER A 289 -17.51 -0.63 19.04
CA SER A 289 -18.53 0.42 19.12
C SER A 289 -19.15 0.46 20.52
N GLY A 290 -18.75 1.43 21.33
CA GLY A 290 -19.08 1.43 22.76
C GLY A 290 -18.36 0.27 23.46
N SER A 291 -19.11 -0.66 24.05
CA SER A 291 -18.58 -1.90 24.64
C SER A 291 -18.70 -3.12 23.73
N ALA A 292 -19.39 -3.00 22.58
CA ALA A 292 -19.55 -4.10 21.64
C ALA A 292 -18.27 -4.26 20.82
N THR A 293 -17.67 -5.45 20.87
CA THR A 293 -16.47 -5.82 20.11
C THR A 293 -16.85 -6.83 19.04
N TYR A 294 -16.44 -6.56 17.81
CA TYR A 294 -16.62 -7.42 16.65
C TYR A 294 -15.24 -7.76 16.06
N TYR A 295 -15.06 -9.01 15.62
CA TYR A 295 -13.80 -9.50 15.05
C TYR A 295 -13.95 -9.69 13.55
N LEU A 296 -12.98 -9.19 12.79
CA LEU A 296 -12.97 -9.21 11.34
C LEU A 296 -12.06 -10.33 10.84
N HIS A 297 -12.63 -11.23 10.05
CA HIS A 297 -11.93 -12.38 9.49
C HIS A 297 -11.69 -12.18 8.00
N HIS A 298 -10.47 -12.45 7.54
CA HIS A 298 -10.00 -12.02 6.22
C HIS A 298 -9.71 -13.16 5.25
N ASP A 299 -9.67 -12.83 3.96
CA ASP A 299 -9.09 -13.68 2.91
C ASP A 299 -7.60 -13.37 2.67
N GLN A 300 -7.00 -14.05 1.69
CA GLN A 300 -5.58 -13.91 1.34
C GLN A 300 -5.12 -12.49 0.95
N LEU A 301 -6.03 -11.59 0.55
CA LEU A 301 -5.72 -10.19 0.25
C LEU A 301 -5.93 -9.28 1.46
N GLY A 302 -6.42 -9.82 2.58
CA GLY A 302 -6.86 -9.05 3.73
C GLY A 302 -8.29 -8.54 3.60
N SER A 303 -9.08 -9.02 2.63
CA SER A 303 -10.48 -8.59 2.50
C SER A 303 -11.32 -9.22 3.59
N THR A 304 -12.13 -8.44 4.30
CA THR A 304 -13.02 -8.98 5.33
C THR A 304 -14.12 -9.84 4.69
N ARG A 305 -14.20 -11.11 5.06
CA ARG A 305 -15.19 -12.09 4.54
C ARG A 305 -16.27 -12.45 5.53
N LEU A 306 -15.93 -12.42 6.82
CA LEU A 306 -16.81 -12.69 7.94
C LEU A 306 -16.52 -11.69 9.05
N VAL A 307 -17.57 -11.28 9.78
CA VAL A 307 -17.44 -10.56 11.04
C VAL A 307 -18.16 -11.34 12.12
N THR A 308 -17.51 -11.60 13.26
CA THR A 308 -18.14 -12.25 14.42
C THR A 308 -18.26 -11.28 15.60
N ASP A 309 -19.21 -11.53 16.50
CA ASP A 309 -19.27 -10.81 17.79
C ASP A 309 -18.41 -11.47 18.88
N SER A 310 -18.41 -10.90 20.09
CA SER A 310 -17.70 -11.44 21.26
C SER A 310 -18.11 -12.84 21.70
N SER A 311 -19.24 -13.36 21.21
CA SER A 311 -19.68 -14.74 21.43
C SER A 311 -19.24 -15.67 20.30
N GLY A 312 -18.59 -15.18 19.25
CA GLY A 312 -18.23 -15.95 18.06
C GLY A 312 -19.40 -16.21 17.12
N THR A 313 -20.47 -15.42 17.19
CA THR A 313 -21.61 -15.53 16.27
C THR A 313 -21.39 -14.60 15.07
N GLY A 314 -21.64 -15.09 13.84
CA GLY A 314 -21.49 -14.30 12.62
C GLY A 314 -22.52 -13.17 12.52
N GLN A 315 -22.05 -11.96 12.24
CA GLN A 315 -22.82 -10.70 12.22
C GLN A 315 -22.89 -10.03 10.83
N ALA A 316 -22.17 -10.57 9.86
CA ALA A 316 -21.38 -9.86 8.84
C ALA A 316 -20.82 -10.88 7.84
N THR A 317 -21.26 -10.98 6.59
CA THR A 317 -20.45 -11.64 5.54
C THR A 317 -20.36 -10.79 4.31
N TYR A 318 -19.25 -10.89 3.58
CA TYR A 318 -19.00 -10.15 2.35
C TYR A 318 -18.35 -11.06 1.31
N THR A 319 -18.80 -10.95 0.06
CA THR A 319 -18.21 -11.61 -1.10
C THR A 319 -17.96 -10.57 -2.17
N PHE A 320 -16.74 -10.55 -2.69
CA PHE A 320 -16.29 -9.58 -3.68
C PHE A 320 -16.06 -10.25 -5.04
N ASP A 321 -16.16 -9.46 -6.10
CA ASP A 321 -15.57 -9.82 -7.38
C ASP A 321 -14.04 -9.57 -7.35
N PRO A 322 -13.29 -9.98 -8.39
CA PRO A 322 -11.85 -9.80 -8.45
C PRO A 322 -11.35 -8.36 -8.28
N TYR A 323 -12.13 -7.35 -8.66
CA TYR A 323 -11.76 -5.93 -8.55
C TYR A 323 -12.33 -5.27 -7.28
N GLY A 324 -13.01 -6.01 -6.42
CA GLY A 324 -13.47 -5.53 -5.12
C GLY A 324 -14.91 -5.02 -5.09
N ASN A 325 -15.70 -5.21 -6.15
CA ASN A 325 -17.14 -4.92 -6.11
C ASN A 325 -17.84 -5.90 -5.17
N LEU A 326 -18.75 -5.40 -4.33
CA LEU A 326 -19.53 -6.24 -3.44
C LEU A 326 -20.60 -7.02 -4.24
N VAL A 327 -20.45 -8.34 -4.30
CA VAL A 327 -21.39 -9.23 -5.02
C VAL A 327 -22.48 -9.74 -4.09
N ALA A 328 -22.13 -10.03 -2.84
CA ALA A 328 -23.09 -10.48 -1.84
C ALA A 328 -22.67 -10.06 -0.43
N SER A 329 -23.66 -9.80 0.41
CA SER A 329 -23.46 -9.60 1.84
C SER A 329 -24.65 -10.09 2.66
N THR A 330 -24.41 -10.46 3.91
CA THR A 330 -25.46 -10.76 4.89
C THR A 330 -25.30 -9.88 6.12
N GLY A 331 -26.29 -9.90 7.03
CA GLY A 331 -26.26 -9.15 8.28
C GLY A 331 -26.57 -7.66 8.15
N ALA A 332 -26.70 -6.98 9.29
CA ALA A 332 -26.99 -5.55 9.38
C ALA A 332 -25.81 -4.74 9.96
N LEU A 333 -24.75 -5.42 10.42
CA LEU A 333 -23.57 -4.74 10.96
C LEU A 333 -22.87 -3.95 9.84
N THR A 334 -22.70 -2.66 10.08
CA THR A 334 -21.89 -1.81 9.22
C THR A 334 -20.43 -1.91 9.65
N ASN A 335 -19.60 -2.38 8.73
CA ASN A 335 -18.14 -2.36 8.83
C ASN A 335 -17.58 -1.59 7.61
N PRO A 336 -16.72 -0.58 7.76
CA PRO A 336 -16.15 0.10 6.60
C PRO A 336 -14.96 -0.65 5.98
N PHE A 337 -14.24 -1.51 6.73
CA PHE A 337 -13.09 -2.23 6.19
C PHE A 337 -13.51 -3.44 5.38
N ARG A 338 -13.44 -3.36 4.05
CA ARG A 338 -13.99 -4.38 3.13
C ARG A 338 -12.91 -5.02 2.28
N PHE A 339 -12.89 -4.75 0.98
CA PHE A 339 -11.92 -5.33 0.06
C PHE A 339 -10.48 -4.92 0.41
N ALA A 340 -9.57 -5.89 0.43
CA ALA A 340 -8.16 -5.71 0.77
C ALA A 340 -7.91 -4.95 2.09
N GLY A 341 -8.85 -5.03 3.04
CA GLY A 341 -8.77 -4.34 4.32
C GLY A 341 -8.84 -2.81 4.21
N GLN A 342 -9.37 -2.27 3.11
CA GLN A 342 -9.47 -0.83 2.88
C GLN A 342 -10.85 -0.27 3.28
N TYR A 343 -10.86 1.00 3.66
CA TYR A 343 -12.05 1.70 4.16
C TYR A 343 -12.98 2.08 3.00
N LEU A 344 -14.18 1.53 2.95
CA LEU A 344 -15.23 1.86 1.99
C LEU A 344 -16.07 3.05 2.46
N ASP A 345 -16.24 4.05 1.60
CA ASP A 345 -17.16 5.15 1.82
C ASP A 345 -18.55 4.86 1.21
N PRO A 346 -19.58 4.55 2.03
CA PRO A 346 -20.88 4.07 1.55
C PRO A 346 -21.68 5.09 0.72
N GLU A 347 -21.35 6.38 0.79
CA GLU A 347 -21.98 7.42 -0.03
C GLU A 347 -21.53 7.39 -1.50
N SER A 348 -20.36 6.81 -1.76
CA SER A 348 -19.69 6.86 -3.07
C SER A 348 -19.30 5.48 -3.61
N ASP A 349 -19.35 4.45 -2.76
CA ASP A 349 -18.83 3.11 -3.04
C ASP A 349 -17.33 3.07 -3.41
N LEU A 350 -16.59 4.12 -3.03
CA LEU A 350 -15.15 4.23 -3.23
C LEU A 350 -14.38 3.72 -2.02
N TYR A 351 -13.25 3.08 -2.27
CA TYR A 351 -12.28 2.74 -1.23
C TYR A 351 -11.29 3.89 -1.01
N TYR A 352 -11.15 4.33 0.22
CA TYR A 352 -10.13 5.30 0.63
C TYR A 352 -8.82 4.58 0.97
N LEU A 353 -7.81 4.75 0.11
CA LEU A 353 -6.49 4.12 0.21
C LEU A 353 -5.44 5.11 0.72
N ARG A 354 -5.85 6.15 1.47
CA ARG A 354 -4.99 7.27 1.91
C ARG A 354 -4.68 8.23 0.76
N ALA A 355 -3.69 7.93 -0.07
CA ALA A 355 -3.27 8.88 -1.11
C ALA A 355 -4.33 9.07 -2.21
N ARG A 356 -5.11 8.03 -2.49
CA ARG A 356 -6.13 8.04 -3.56
C ARG A 356 -7.41 7.33 -3.14
N TYR A 357 -8.45 7.56 -3.93
CA TYR A 357 -9.72 6.82 -3.88
C TYR A 357 -9.76 5.82 -5.02
N TYR A 358 -10.11 4.58 -4.73
CA TYR A 358 -10.25 3.50 -5.70
C TYR A 358 -11.73 3.21 -5.96
N ASP A 359 -12.10 3.18 -7.24
CA ASP A 359 -13.42 2.81 -7.74
C ASP A 359 -13.40 1.36 -8.23
N PRO A 360 -13.95 0.40 -7.45
CA PRO A 360 -13.97 -1.00 -7.87
C PRO A 360 -14.87 -1.23 -9.10
N GLY A 361 -15.84 -0.35 -9.37
CA GLY A 361 -16.77 -0.49 -10.48
C GLY A 361 -16.12 -0.29 -11.84
N THR A 362 -15.11 0.60 -11.90
CA THR A 362 -14.32 0.86 -13.12
C THR A 362 -12.94 0.21 -13.09
N GLY A 363 -12.47 -0.25 -11.92
CA GLY A 363 -11.12 -0.76 -11.72
C GLY A 363 -10.05 0.34 -11.75
N GLN A 364 -10.44 1.60 -11.53
CA GLN A 364 -9.55 2.76 -11.60
C GLN A 364 -9.49 3.55 -10.29
N PHE A 365 -8.36 4.21 -10.07
CA PHE A 365 -8.26 5.31 -9.12
C PHE A 365 -8.96 6.57 -9.64
N MET A 366 -9.49 7.38 -8.73
CA MET A 366 -10.24 8.61 -9.05
C MET A 366 -9.33 9.79 -9.41
N SER A 367 -8.04 9.70 -9.05
CA SER A 367 -7.01 10.68 -9.37
C SER A 367 -5.79 9.99 -9.95
N ARG A 368 -5.06 10.73 -10.78
CA ARG A 368 -3.82 10.25 -11.40
C ARG A 368 -2.79 9.87 -10.34
N ASP A 369 -2.10 8.76 -10.55
CA ASP A 369 -1.05 8.25 -9.68
C ASP A 369 0.04 9.32 -9.44
N PRO A 370 0.27 9.76 -8.19
CA PRO A 370 1.37 10.65 -7.86
C PRO A 370 2.74 10.08 -8.26
N MET A 371 2.85 8.74 -8.34
CA MET A 371 4.04 8.01 -8.72
C MET A 371 4.00 7.50 -10.17
N VAL A 372 3.14 8.04 -11.04
CA VAL A 372 2.98 7.59 -12.45
C VAL A 372 4.30 7.50 -13.24
N ARG A 373 5.30 8.34 -12.92
CA ARG A 373 6.63 8.27 -13.57
C ARG A 373 7.37 6.96 -13.29
N ILE A 374 7.05 6.31 -12.16
CA ILE A 374 7.60 5.03 -11.71
C ILE A 374 6.65 3.90 -12.09
N THR A 375 5.37 4.02 -11.73
CA THR A 375 4.38 2.95 -11.94
C THR A 375 4.00 2.76 -13.41
N ARG A 376 4.15 3.82 -14.22
CA ARG A 376 3.69 3.90 -15.63
C ARG A 376 2.21 3.59 -15.79
N GLN A 377 1.45 3.68 -14.72
CA GLN A 377 0.04 3.34 -14.64
C GLN A 377 -0.70 4.51 -14.02
N ALA A 378 -1.39 5.30 -14.84
CA ALA A 378 -1.99 6.54 -14.37
C ALA A 378 -3.15 6.30 -13.39
N TYR A 379 -3.95 5.26 -13.64
CA TYR A 379 -5.18 5.01 -12.88
C TYR A 379 -5.35 3.55 -12.42
N THR A 380 -4.47 2.64 -12.84
CA THR A 380 -4.63 1.20 -12.59
C THR A 380 -4.54 0.84 -11.11
N TYR A 381 -5.43 -0.05 -10.67
CA TYR A 381 -5.33 -0.69 -9.36
C TYR A 381 -4.48 -1.96 -9.42
N ALA A 382 -3.53 -2.09 -8.49
CA ALA A 382 -2.72 -3.29 -8.30
C ALA A 382 -2.04 -3.83 -9.58
N GLY A 383 -1.71 -2.94 -10.53
CA GLY A 383 -1.11 -3.32 -11.81
C GLY A 383 -1.90 -4.37 -12.60
N ASP A 384 -3.23 -4.28 -12.59
CA ASP A 384 -4.17 -5.22 -13.22
C ASP A 384 -4.10 -6.65 -12.70
N THR A 385 -3.51 -6.84 -11.51
CA THR A 385 -3.46 -8.13 -10.82
C THR A 385 -4.19 -8.10 -9.47
N PRO A 386 -5.49 -7.72 -9.45
CA PRO A 386 -6.20 -7.42 -8.22
C PRO A 386 -6.44 -8.65 -7.32
N LEU A 387 -6.22 -9.86 -7.83
CA LEU A 387 -6.27 -11.13 -7.09
C LEU A 387 -4.93 -11.52 -6.43
N ASN A 388 -3.82 -10.86 -6.82
CA ASN A 388 -2.46 -11.21 -6.39
C ASN A 388 -1.73 -10.03 -5.73
N GLY A 389 -2.27 -8.82 -5.83
CA GLY A 389 -1.68 -7.62 -5.27
C GLY A 389 -2.74 -6.69 -4.68
N THR A 390 -2.27 -5.79 -3.82
CA THR A 390 -3.08 -4.70 -3.26
C THR A 390 -2.26 -3.41 -3.34
N ASP A 391 -2.92 -2.25 -3.19
CA ASP A 391 -2.24 -0.95 -3.07
C ASP A 391 -2.66 -0.25 -1.76
N PRO A 392 -2.14 -0.67 -0.59
CA PRO A 392 -2.62 -0.16 0.70
C PRO A 392 -2.41 1.34 0.93
N ALA A 393 -1.44 1.93 0.22
CA ALA A 393 -1.09 3.35 0.31
C ALA A 393 -1.74 4.19 -0.80
N GLY A 394 -2.32 3.55 -1.82
CA GLY A 394 -2.82 4.23 -3.02
C GLY A 394 -1.70 4.93 -3.80
N LEU A 395 -0.48 4.38 -3.83
CA LEU A 395 0.70 4.98 -4.46
C LEU A 395 1.47 3.98 -5.34
N ALA A 396 1.55 2.72 -4.92
CA ALA A 396 2.22 1.66 -5.66
C ALA A 396 1.87 0.31 -5.04
N TRP A 397 1.63 -0.68 -5.90
CA TRP A 397 1.23 -2.04 -5.52
C TRP A 397 2.40 -2.99 -5.21
N TRP A 398 3.65 -2.50 -5.32
CA TRP A 398 4.88 -3.28 -5.12
C TRP A 398 5.28 -3.36 -3.64
N ASN A 399 4.60 -2.62 -2.76
CA ASN A 399 4.93 -2.52 -1.34
C ASN A 399 4.56 -3.76 -0.51
N GLN A 400 3.91 -4.78 -1.10
CA GLN A 400 3.65 -6.06 -0.42
C GLN A 400 4.85 -7.03 -0.48
N ALA A 401 5.69 -6.99 -1.52
CA ALA A 401 6.95 -7.75 -1.53
C ALA A 401 7.96 -7.17 -0.52
N ALA A 402 7.89 -5.86 -0.25
CA ALA A 402 8.68 -5.23 0.81
C ALA A 402 8.15 -5.55 2.22
N ALA A 403 6.84 -5.75 2.42
CA ALA A 403 6.29 -6.05 3.73
C ALA A 403 6.63 -7.47 4.23
N ALA A 404 6.68 -8.47 3.34
CA ALA A 404 7.20 -9.80 3.67
C ALA A 404 8.70 -9.78 3.98
N VAL A 405 9.46 -8.89 3.33
CA VAL A 405 10.90 -8.71 3.58
C VAL A 405 11.16 -7.87 4.83
N VAL A 406 10.33 -6.90 5.20
CA VAL A 406 10.54 -6.08 6.41
C VAL A 406 10.24 -6.87 7.69
N GLY A 407 9.27 -7.80 7.66
CA GLY A 407 9.07 -8.77 8.75
C GLY A 407 10.27 -9.72 8.93
N GLY A 408 10.88 -10.16 7.82
CA GLY A 408 12.07 -11.01 7.83
C GLY A 408 13.35 -10.26 8.21
N VAL A 409 13.55 -9.03 7.74
CA VAL A 409 14.77 -8.24 8.00
C VAL A 409 14.85 -7.78 9.45
N GLY A 410 13.72 -7.45 10.09
CA GLY A 410 13.70 -7.11 11.52
C GLY A 410 14.12 -8.28 12.43
N ALA A 411 13.72 -9.51 12.08
CA ALA A 411 14.10 -10.73 12.79
C ALA A 411 15.53 -11.21 12.44
N PHE A 412 16.00 -10.93 11.22
CA PHE A 412 17.33 -11.29 10.72
C PHE A 412 18.43 -10.41 11.34
N VAL A 413 18.19 -9.10 11.48
CA VAL A 413 19.14 -8.18 12.16
C VAL A 413 19.24 -8.49 13.66
N GLY A 414 18.13 -8.88 14.32
CA GLY A 414 18.15 -9.31 15.72
C GLY A 414 19.01 -10.57 15.95
N ASN A 415 18.83 -11.60 15.12
CA ASN A 415 19.60 -12.85 15.22
C ASN A 415 21.08 -12.69 14.82
N ALA A 416 21.39 -11.83 13.85
CA ALA A 416 22.78 -11.57 13.46
C ALA A 416 23.56 -10.87 14.58
N VAL A 417 22.92 -9.95 15.32
CA VAL A 417 23.54 -9.23 16.44
C VAL A 417 23.73 -10.13 17.67
N ASP A 418 22.81 -11.06 17.95
CA ASP A 418 22.94 -12.00 19.08
C ASP A 418 23.99 -13.11 18.82
N ASN A 419 24.14 -13.58 17.57
CA ASN A 419 25.16 -14.58 17.21
C ASN A 419 26.58 -13.98 17.14
N LEU A 420 26.72 -12.69 16.82
CA LEU A 420 28.00 -11.97 16.81
C LEU A 420 28.54 -11.71 18.23
N HIS A 421 27.67 -11.76 19.25
CA HIS A 421 28.07 -11.69 20.66
C HIS A 421 28.35 -13.07 21.30
N SER A 422 28.25 -14.18 20.55
CA SER A 422 28.60 -15.50 21.09
C SER A 422 30.12 -15.71 21.11
N SER A 423 30.65 -16.21 22.22
CA SER A 423 32.08 -16.50 22.38
C SER A 423 32.53 -17.81 21.69
N ASN A 424 31.71 -18.36 20.78
CA ASN A 424 31.95 -19.64 20.13
C ASN A 424 32.23 -19.46 18.62
N PRO A 425 33.48 -19.64 18.16
CA PRO A 425 33.89 -19.34 16.78
C PRO A 425 33.23 -20.24 15.71
N ALA A 426 32.67 -21.40 16.07
CA ALA A 426 31.96 -22.28 15.13
C ALA A 426 30.55 -21.76 14.76
N LEU A 427 29.88 -21.06 15.68
CA LEU A 427 28.58 -20.42 15.43
C LEU A 427 28.73 -19.15 14.59
N VAL A 428 29.85 -18.44 14.75
CA VAL A 428 30.23 -17.30 13.92
C VAL A 428 30.43 -17.74 12.46
N ALA A 429 31.13 -18.84 12.22
CA ALA A 429 31.44 -19.33 10.87
C ALA A 429 30.22 -19.85 10.07
N LEU A 430 29.22 -20.42 10.75
CA LEU A 430 27.95 -20.83 10.12
C LEU A 430 27.06 -19.63 9.75
N GLY A 431 27.07 -18.56 10.55
CA GLY A 431 26.32 -17.33 10.27
C GLY A 431 26.84 -16.53 9.06
N VAL A 432 28.14 -16.59 8.76
CA VAL A 432 28.72 -15.91 7.57
C VAL A 432 28.51 -16.67 6.27
N ALA A 433 28.30 -17.99 6.30
CA ALA A 433 28.11 -18.77 5.07
C ALA A 433 26.67 -18.66 4.52
N GLU A 434 25.67 -18.59 5.40
CA GLU A 434 24.25 -18.47 4.99
C GLU A 434 23.86 -17.04 4.59
N SER A 435 24.59 -16.01 5.05
CA SER A 435 24.34 -14.60 4.74
C SER A 435 24.81 -14.16 3.33
N VAL A 436 25.63 -14.97 2.65
CA VAL A 436 26.20 -14.62 1.33
C VAL A 436 25.31 -15.04 0.15
N VAL A 437 24.27 -15.87 0.35
CA VAL A 437 23.46 -16.39 -0.77
C VAL A 437 22.20 -15.56 -1.07
N ILE A 438 21.81 -14.60 -0.21
CA ILE A 438 20.54 -13.83 -0.39
C ILE A 438 20.76 -12.31 -0.51
N ALA A 439 22.01 -11.82 -0.47
CA ALA A 439 22.30 -10.39 -0.53
C ALA A 439 22.82 -9.93 -1.91
N ALA A 440 22.03 -10.11 -2.96
CA ALA A 440 22.22 -9.44 -4.25
C ALA A 440 20.86 -9.43 -4.99
N PRO A 441 19.87 -8.60 -4.58
CA PRO A 441 19.91 -7.16 -4.85
C PRO A 441 19.03 -6.34 -3.87
N ILE A 442 19.51 -6.00 -2.67
CA ILE A 442 18.77 -5.12 -1.74
C ILE A 442 19.78 -4.18 -1.08
N ALA A 443 20.25 -3.19 -1.83
CA ALA A 443 21.08 -2.11 -1.30
C ALA A 443 20.76 -0.82 -2.05
N GLY A 444 19.57 -0.31 -1.79
CA GLY A 444 19.13 1.01 -2.20
C GLY A 444 17.79 1.27 -1.53
N VAL A 445 17.69 2.34 -0.75
CA VAL A 445 16.48 2.79 -0.03
C VAL A 445 16.25 2.17 1.36
N ILE A 446 17.11 2.50 2.32
CA ILE A 446 16.68 2.83 3.69
C ILE A 446 17.64 3.90 4.20
N PHE A 447 17.22 5.14 4.43
CA PHE A 447 17.73 6.04 5.49
C PHE A 447 16.96 7.36 5.50
N VAL A 448 16.24 7.65 6.59
CA VAL A 448 16.34 8.78 7.56
C VAL A 448 15.43 8.34 8.74
N ALA A 449 15.80 8.19 10.02
CA ALA A 449 16.49 9.08 10.94
C ALA A 449 17.09 8.33 12.16
N GLY A 450 18.23 8.81 12.67
CA GLY A 450 18.58 8.79 14.12
C GLY A 450 19.53 7.68 14.64
N GLY A 451 20.81 8.01 14.85
CA GLY A 451 21.72 7.22 15.71
C GLY A 451 23.21 7.22 15.32
N GLY A 452 23.89 8.37 15.38
CA GLY A 452 25.24 8.61 14.81
C GLY A 452 26.45 8.01 15.53
N ALA A 453 26.43 6.74 15.97
CA ALA A 453 27.65 6.11 16.53
C ALA A 453 27.86 4.63 16.14
N ALA A 454 26.83 3.91 15.69
CA ALA A 454 26.96 2.51 15.24
C ALA A 454 27.33 2.36 13.74
N VAL A 455 27.35 3.48 13.01
CA VAL A 455 27.55 3.51 11.54
C VAL A 455 29.02 3.31 11.15
N ALA A 456 29.96 3.76 11.98
CA ALA A 456 31.39 3.68 11.67
C ALA A 456 31.94 2.23 11.70
N ALA A 457 31.46 1.40 12.63
CA ALA A 457 31.90 0.00 12.75
C ALA A 457 31.35 -0.90 11.63
N GLY A 458 30.16 -0.58 11.09
CA GLY A 458 29.58 -1.29 9.95
C GLY A 458 30.29 -0.98 8.62
N ILE A 459 30.81 0.24 8.46
CA ILE A 459 31.53 0.65 7.24
C ILE A 459 32.90 -0.03 7.12
N GLU A 460 33.63 -0.24 8.23
CA GLU A 460 34.90 -0.98 8.21
C GLU A 460 34.72 -2.48 7.88
N ALA A 461 33.65 -3.11 8.36
CA ALA A 461 33.33 -4.51 8.06
C ALA A 461 32.96 -4.73 6.58
N VAL A 462 32.24 -3.77 5.97
CA VAL A 462 31.91 -3.77 4.53
C VAL A 462 33.15 -3.52 3.67
N SER A 463 34.05 -2.64 4.13
CA SER A 463 35.31 -2.36 3.44
C SER A 463 36.25 -3.58 3.40
N GLY A 464 36.25 -4.41 4.45
CA GLY A 464 36.97 -5.68 4.49
C GLY A 464 36.41 -6.76 3.56
N ALA A 465 35.08 -6.80 3.37
CA ALA A 465 34.41 -7.75 2.47
C ALA A 465 34.61 -7.38 0.98
N ILE A 466 34.74 -6.10 0.65
CA ILE A 466 35.01 -5.62 -0.71
C ILE A 466 36.43 -5.99 -1.16
N ALA A 467 37.41 -6.01 -0.27
CA ALA A 467 38.78 -6.41 -0.60
C ALA A 467 38.90 -7.90 -0.98
N ALA A 468 38.06 -8.77 -0.41
CA ALA A 468 38.09 -10.22 -0.60
C ALA A 468 37.45 -10.71 -1.92
N THR A 469 36.73 -9.86 -2.67
CA THR A 469 36.03 -10.24 -3.92
C THR A 469 36.80 -9.87 -5.19
N SER A 470 38.03 -9.39 -5.06
CA SER A 470 38.89 -8.99 -6.19
C SER A 470 39.41 -10.16 -7.07
N GLU A 471 39.09 -11.42 -6.74
CA GLU A 471 39.37 -12.57 -7.61
C GLU A 471 38.19 -13.01 -8.51
N ALA A 472 36.99 -12.43 -8.35
CA ALA A 472 35.81 -12.78 -9.18
C ALA A 472 35.56 -11.80 -10.35
N ALA A 473 36.33 -10.71 -10.45
CA ALA A 473 36.13 -9.64 -11.43
C ALA A 473 36.72 -9.93 -12.84
N ALA A 474 36.79 -11.19 -13.26
CA ALA A 474 37.38 -11.59 -14.54
C ALA A 474 36.37 -11.88 -15.68
N VAL A 475 35.06 -11.64 -15.49
CA VAL A 475 34.03 -12.11 -16.46
C VAL A 475 33.31 -11.01 -17.25
N TYR A 476 33.53 -9.70 -17.01
CA TYR A 476 32.99 -8.65 -17.90
C TYR A 476 34.01 -7.53 -18.16
N GLY A 477 34.16 -7.18 -19.44
CA GLY A 477 35.27 -6.42 -20.02
C GLY A 477 35.37 -4.90 -19.72
N PRO A 478 36.27 -4.20 -20.44
CA PRO A 478 37.18 -3.19 -19.87
C PRO A 478 36.66 -1.73 -19.86
N LEU A 479 35.36 -1.48 -19.64
CA LEU A 479 34.81 -0.11 -19.55
C LEU A 479 34.37 0.32 -18.15
N GLY A 480 34.28 -0.62 -17.19
CA GLY A 480 33.86 -0.32 -15.81
C GLY A 480 34.95 0.27 -14.91
N GLY A 481 36.24 0.07 -15.24
CA GLY A 481 37.35 0.47 -14.36
C GLY A 481 37.69 1.96 -14.35
N ILE A 482 37.27 2.74 -15.36
CA ILE A 482 37.61 4.16 -15.48
C ILE A 482 36.58 5.06 -14.77
N TYR A 483 35.32 4.61 -14.64
CA TYR A 483 34.24 5.40 -14.03
C TYR A 483 34.30 5.40 -12.50
N THR A 484 34.59 4.25 -11.88
CA THR A 484 34.55 4.09 -10.42
C THR A 484 35.64 4.90 -9.72
N ALA A 485 36.82 5.04 -10.35
CA ALA A 485 37.92 5.83 -9.80
C ALA A 485 37.67 7.35 -9.82
N ARG A 486 36.88 7.86 -10.77
CA ARG A 486 36.48 9.29 -10.82
C ARG A 486 35.38 9.60 -9.83
N VAL A 487 34.40 8.70 -9.67
CA VAL A 487 33.27 8.87 -8.75
C VAL A 487 33.73 8.82 -7.30
N LEU A 488 34.61 7.88 -6.94
CA LEU A 488 35.17 7.79 -5.58
C LEU A 488 36.05 8.98 -5.20
N ALA A 489 36.72 9.62 -6.17
CA ALA A 489 37.51 10.84 -5.94
C ALA A 489 36.65 12.11 -5.81
N GLN A 490 35.39 12.09 -6.27
CA GLN A 490 34.44 13.22 -6.16
C GLN A 490 33.51 13.13 -4.94
N MET A 491 33.27 11.92 -4.41
CA MET A 491 32.41 11.72 -3.23
C MET A 491 33.09 12.05 -1.89
N SER A 492 34.40 12.33 -1.87
CA SER A 492 35.11 12.67 -0.64
C SER A 492 35.17 14.17 -0.33
N GLN A 493 34.47 15.03 -1.08
CA GLN A 493 34.41 16.48 -0.79
C GLN A 493 33.00 17.07 -0.99
N ASP A 494 32.46 17.58 0.11
CA ASP A 494 31.40 18.58 0.32
C ASP A 494 29.89 18.24 0.35
N ASP A 495 29.26 18.79 1.40
CA ASP A 495 28.02 18.40 2.08
C ASP A 495 26.85 19.37 1.83
N TYR A 496 26.82 20.06 0.67
CA TYR A 496 25.83 21.13 0.40
C TYR A 496 25.19 21.11 -1.00
N HIS A 497 25.37 20.06 -1.80
CA HIS A 497 24.88 20.00 -3.19
C HIS A 497 23.78 18.98 -3.49
N GLY A 498 23.19 18.34 -2.46
CA GLY A 498 22.08 17.42 -2.63
C GLY A 498 20.78 17.96 -2.01
N PHE A 499 19.79 18.31 -2.83
CA PHE A 499 18.39 18.34 -2.38
C PHE A 499 17.59 17.24 -3.10
N PRO A 500 16.46 16.75 -2.52
CA PRO A 500 15.74 15.59 -3.04
C PRO A 500 15.21 15.82 -4.46
N THR A 501 15.29 14.79 -5.31
CA THR A 501 14.74 14.80 -6.69
C THR A 501 13.23 15.07 -6.76
N LEU A 502 12.52 14.90 -5.62
CA LEU A 502 11.13 15.30 -5.45
C LEU A 502 10.87 16.79 -5.73
N MET A 503 11.84 17.70 -5.48
CA MET A 503 11.65 19.13 -5.75
C MET A 503 11.67 19.51 -7.24
N ASP A 504 12.12 18.63 -8.14
CA ASP A 504 12.03 18.89 -9.59
C ASP A 504 10.59 18.98 -10.07
N SER A 505 9.65 18.36 -9.33
CA SER A 505 8.22 18.42 -9.60
C SER A 505 7.56 19.75 -9.22
N MET A 506 8.29 20.63 -8.51
CA MET A 506 7.81 21.94 -8.05
C MET A 506 8.23 23.09 -8.97
N VAL A 507 9.08 22.82 -9.97
CA VAL A 507 9.58 23.80 -10.94
C VAL A 507 8.50 24.07 -11.99
N ASN A 508 7.98 25.29 -12.03
CA ASN A 508 7.09 25.77 -13.10
C ASN A 508 7.88 26.58 -14.13
N GLU A 509 7.58 26.41 -15.42
CA GLU A 509 8.20 27.18 -16.52
C GLU A 509 7.97 28.70 -16.40
N SER A 510 6.94 29.13 -15.67
CA SER A 510 6.61 30.55 -15.48
C SER A 510 7.63 31.33 -14.65
N ASP A 511 8.44 30.64 -13.84
CA ASP A 511 9.44 31.26 -12.94
C ASP A 511 10.86 31.21 -13.53
N ALA A 512 10.98 30.79 -14.79
CA ALA A 512 12.24 30.64 -15.50
C ALA A 512 12.77 31.99 -16.01
N THR A 513 14.04 32.29 -15.71
CA THR A 513 14.76 33.45 -16.25
C THR A 513 15.94 33.01 -17.10
N ALA A 514 16.06 33.56 -18.31
CA ALA A 514 17.21 33.31 -19.17
C ALA A 514 18.45 34.08 -18.68
N GLY A 515 19.62 33.47 -18.73
CA GLY A 515 20.89 34.12 -18.44
C GLY A 515 22.07 33.44 -19.13
N VAL A 516 23.26 34.01 -19.01
CA VAL A 516 24.49 33.47 -19.59
C VAL A 516 25.43 33.07 -18.45
N GLY A 517 25.89 31.82 -18.47
CA GLY A 517 26.82 31.28 -17.48
C GLY A 517 28.22 31.87 -17.63
N ALA A 518 29.08 31.64 -16.64
CA ALA A 518 30.47 32.12 -16.66
C ALA A 518 31.33 31.46 -17.76
N ASP A 519 30.86 30.35 -18.32
CA ASP A 519 31.41 29.65 -19.48
C ASP A 519 30.92 30.21 -20.83
N GLY A 520 30.09 31.26 -20.81
CA GLY A 520 29.53 31.90 -21.98
C GLY A 520 28.33 31.17 -22.61
N GLN A 521 27.84 30.08 -21.99
CA GLN A 521 26.68 29.34 -22.48
C GLN A 521 25.36 29.95 -22.00
N ALA A 522 24.31 29.82 -22.81
CA ALA A 522 22.97 30.24 -22.45
C ALA A 522 22.31 29.18 -21.54
N TYR A 523 21.78 29.64 -20.42
CA TYR A 523 21.08 28.82 -19.43
C TYR A 523 19.73 29.42 -19.08
N THR A 524 18.83 28.54 -18.64
CA THR A 524 17.59 28.89 -17.98
C THR A 524 17.74 28.64 -16.48
N TYR A 525 17.45 29.65 -15.68
CA TYR A 525 17.50 29.60 -14.23
C TYR A 525 16.10 29.58 -13.65
N VAL A 526 15.84 28.69 -12.70
CA VAL A 526 14.61 28.72 -11.90
C VAL A 526 15.00 28.93 -10.44
N ASN A 527 14.37 29.89 -9.78
CA ASN A 527 14.66 30.25 -8.40
C ASN A 527 13.39 30.10 -7.55
N LEU A 528 13.43 29.28 -6.52
CA LEU A 528 12.32 29.09 -5.58
C LEU A 528 12.75 29.42 -4.15
N PRO A 529 12.10 30.37 -3.46
CA PRO A 529 12.40 30.63 -2.06
C PRO A 529 12.00 29.43 -1.19
N GLY A 530 12.77 29.15 -0.13
CA GLY A 530 12.42 28.10 0.81
C GLY A 530 13.38 28.00 1.99
N PHE A 531 13.29 26.89 2.72
CA PHE A 531 14.06 26.65 3.93
C PHE A 531 14.73 25.29 3.87
N ILE A 532 15.99 25.21 4.31
CA ILE A 532 16.71 23.94 4.54
C ILE A 532 17.41 24.00 5.89
N ASN A 533 17.30 22.94 6.70
CA ASN A 533 17.95 22.83 8.02
C ASN A 533 17.78 24.07 8.92
N GLY A 534 16.61 24.73 8.86
CA GLY A 534 16.31 25.93 9.66
C GLY A 534 16.79 27.27 9.09
N CYS A 535 17.45 27.29 7.92
CA CYS A 535 17.89 28.52 7.24
C CYS A 535 16.98 28.87 6.06
N SER A 536 16.55 30.13 5.95
CA SER A 536 15.86 30.65 4.75
C SER A 536 16.84 30.90 3.62
N GLY A 537 16.41 30.67 2.38
CA GLY A 537 17.22 30.93 1.19
C GLY A 537 16.45 30.64 -0.09
N THR A 538 17.18 30.43 -1.18
CA THR A 538 16.63 30.20 -2.52
C THR A 538 17.20 28.91 -3.12
N TYR A 539 16.34 28.00 -3.54
CA TYR A 539 16.68 26.86 -4.37
C TYR A 539 16.86 27.31 -5.82
N GLN A 540 17.95 26.92 -6.46
CA GLN A 540 18.27 27.29 -7.83
C GLN A 540 18.50 26.05 -8.71
N TRP A 541 17.83 26.03 -9.87
CA TRP A 541 18.05 25.07 -10.96
C TRP A 541 18.72 25.78 -12.13
N VAL A 542 19.74 25.15 -12.71
CA VAL A 542 20.43 25.63 -13.91
C VAL A 542 20.20 24.64 -15.05
N ILE A 543 19.47 25.06 -16.07
CA ILE A 543 19.01 24.20 -17.18
C ILE A 543 19.73 24.65 -18.45
N ASN A 544 20.38 23.72 -19.15
CA ASN A 544 21.08 24.04 -20.40
C ASN A 544 20.10 24.23 -21.58
N GLY A 545 20.63 24.65 -22.74
CA GLY A 545 19.84 24.81 -23.97
C GLY A 545 19.18 23.54 -24.52
N ALA A 546 19.51 22.36 -23.98
CA ALA A 546 18.86 21.08 -24.32
C ALA A 546 17.73 20.71 -23.33
N GLY A 547 17.46 21.54 -22.33
CA GLY A 547 16.43 21.29 -21.32
C GLY A 547 16.88 20.39 -20.17
N GLU A 548 18.17 20.08 -20.08
CA GLU A 548 18.73 19.23 -19.02
C GLU A 548 19.14 20.07 -17.81
N ILE A 549 18.78 19.60 -16.62
CA ILE A 549 19.24 20.21 -15.37
C ILE A 549 20.72 19.86 -15.19
N THR A 550 21.57 20.86 -15.32
CA THR A 550 23.02 20.72 -15.16
C THR A 550 23.44 20.84 -13.70
N HIS A 551 22.80 21.73 -12.95
CA HIS A 551 23.13 21.99 -11.55
C HIS A 551 21.89 22.27 -10.71
N ARG A 552 22.01 21.92 -9.43
CA ARG A 552 21.01 22.10 -8.38
C ARG A 552 21.73 22.54 -7.13
N PHE A 553 21.36 23.67 -6.55
CA PHE A 553 21.90 24.08 -5.27
C PHE A 553 20.93 24.97 -4.50
N PHE A 554 21.19 25.12 -3.20
CA PHE A 554 20.49 26.06 -2.33
C PHE A 554 21.44 27.22 -1.98
N ALA A 555 21.03 28.44 -2.27
CA ALA A 555 21.72 29.67 -1.88
C ALA A 555 21.07 30.21 -0.60
N PRO A 556 21.75 30.15 0.57
CA PRO A 556 21.24 30.75 1.80
C PRO A 556 20.99 32.25 1.60
N GLY A 557 19.89 32.77 2.15
CA GLY A 557 19.67 34.22 2.23
C GLY A 557 20.70 34.84 3.17
N THR A 558 21.29 35.97 2.76
CA THR A 558 22.21 36.76 3.60
C THR A 558 21.53 37.37 4.80
#